data_AF-A0A2S1SKW6-F1
#
_entry.id   AF-A0A2S1SKW6-F1
#
_cell.length_a   1.000
_cell.length_b   1.000
_cell.length_c   1.000
_cell.angle_alpha   90.00
_cell.angle_beta   90.00
_cell.angle_gamma   90.00
#
_symmetry.space_group_name_H-M   'P 1'
#
loop_
_entity.id
_entity.type
_entity.pdbx_description
1 polymer ?
#
loop_
_entity_poly.entity_id
_entity_poly.type
_entity_poly.pdbx_seq_one_letter_code
_entity_poly.pdbx_strand_id
1 'polypeptide(L)' 'MTSLYFDPGTGALIVQFFAAAAAGVLLFYKSIKMKVKSLFGIKQKESDDFMDEDPDKDQTK' A
#
# COMPACT_ATOMS: atom_id res chain seq x y z
N MET A 1 -14.47 -10.23 35.80
CA MET A 1 -13.55 -11.04 34.97
C MET A 1 -14.33 -11.52 33.76
N THR A 2 -14.29 -10.77 32.66
CA THR A 2 -14.91 -11.20 31.41
C THR A 2 -13.79 -11.32 30.39
N SER A 3 -13.33 -12.55 30.16
CA SER A 3 -12.47 -12.83 29.03
C SER A 3 -13.28 -12.50 27.79
N LEU A 4 -12.85 -11.50 27.01
CA LEU A 4 -13.47 -11.21 25.72
C LEU A 4 -13.17 -12.43 24.84
N TYR A 5 -14.17 -13.31 24.70
CA TYR A 5 -14.05 -14.53 23.92
C TYR A 5 -13.90 -14.15 22.46
N PHE A 6 -12.66 -14.13 21.98
CA PHE A 6 -12.36 -13.97 20.57
C PHE A 6 -12.51 -15.34 19.91
N ASP A 7 -13.71 -15.59 19.40
CA ASP A 7 -13.94 -16.70 18.51
C ASP A 7 -13.01 -16.58 17.27
N PRO A 8 -12.52 -17.69 16.71
CA PRO A 8 -11.67 -17.66 15.52
C PRO A 8 -12.21 -16.78 14.39
N GLY A 9 -13.54 -16.70 14.23
CA GLY A 9 -14.17 -15.81 13.24
C GLY A 9 -14.05 -14.33 13.56
N THR A 10 -14.26 -13.93 14.82
CA THR A 10 -14.16 -12.52 15.25
C THR A 10 -12.71 -12.04 15.21
N GLY A 11 -11.75 -12.89 15.58
CA GLY A 11 -10.32 -12.57 15.46
C GLY A 11 -9.90 -12.29 14.02
N ALA A 12 -10.38 -13.10 13.07
CA ALA A 12 -10.09 -12.92 11.65
C ALA A 12 -10.60 -11.56 11.11
N LEU A 13 -11.82 -11.14 11.50
CA LEU A 13 -12.37 -9.85 11.08
C LEU A 13 -11.56 -8.65 11.60
N ILE A 14 -11.05 -8.74 12.82
CA ILE A 14 -10.21 -7.69 13.41
C ILE A 14 -8.89 -7.59 12.63
N VAL A 15 -8.23 -8.72 12.37
CA VAL A 15 -6.98 -8.76 11.59
C VAL A 15 -7.21 -8.23 10.17
N GLN A 16 -8.30 -8.64 9.52
CA GLN A 16 -8.66 -8.16 8.18
C GLN A 16 -8.94 -6.66 8.17
N PHE A 17 -9.64 -6.14 9.18
CA PHE A 17 -9.89 -4.71 9.32
C PHE A 17 -8.59 -3.92 9.40
N PHE A 18 -7.63 -4.38 10.22
CA PHE A 18 -6.32 -3.73 10.33
C PHE A 18 -5.50 -3.86 9.04
N ALA A 19 -5.52 -5.01 8.37
CA ALA A 19 -4.86 -5.21 7.09
C ALA A 19 -5.41 -4.27 6.01
N ALA A 20 -6.74 -4.15 5.92
CA ALA A 20 -7.41 -3.25 5.00
C ALA A 20 -7.17 -1.78 5.35
N ALA A 21 -7.16 -1.41 6.63
CA ALA A 21 -6.84 -0.06 7.07
C ALA A 21 -5.39 0.31 6.71
N ALA A 22 -4.42 -0.57 6.95
CA ALA A 22 -3.02 -0.36 6.59
C ALA A 22 -2.83 -0.20 5.07
N ALA A 23 -3.42 -1.10 4.28
CA ALA A 23 -3.41 -1.00 2.82
C ALA A 23 -4.08 0.28 2.32
N GLY A 24 -5.21 0.64 2.93
CA GLY A 24 -5.97 1.85 2.65
C GLY A 24 -5.14 3.11 2.91
N VAL A 25 -4.50 3.22 4.07
CA VAL A 25 -3.63 4.36 4.42
C VAL A 25 -2.44 4.46 3.46
N LEU A 26 -1.79 3.34 3.12
CA LEU A 26 -0.63 3.33 2.22
C LEU A 26 -1.01 3.74 0.79
N LEU A 27 -2.10 3.19 0.25
CA LEU A 27 -2.63 3.57 -1.06
C LEU A 27 -3.10 5.03 -1.06
N PHE A 28 -3.82 5.45 -0.01
CA PHE A 28 -4.32 6.80 0.12
C PHE A 28 -3.19 7.83 0.17
N TYR A 29 -2.11 7.54 0.91
CA TYR A 29 -0.93 8.40 0.95
C TYR A 29 -0.28 8.56 -0.44
N LYS A 30 -0.11 7.45 -1.18
CA LYS A 30 0.44 7.48 -2.55
C LYS A 30 -0.49 8.26 -3.50
N SER A 31 -1.79 8.02 -3.43
CA SER A 31 -2.80 8.71 -4.24
C SER A 31 -2.90 10.20 -3.94
N ILE A 32 -2.85 10.61 -2.67
CA ILE A 32 -2.84 12.01 -2.26
C ILE A 32 -1.54 12.69 -2.67
N LYS A 33 -0.37 12.09 -2.44
CA LYS A 33 0.91 12.68 -2.85
C LYS A 33 0.92 12.98 -4.35
N MET A 34 0.42 12.06 -5.18
CA MET A 34 0.28 12.26 -6.62
C MET A 34 -0.74 13.35 -6.97
N LYS A 35 -1.94 13.33 -6.36
CA LYS A 35 -2.97 14.35 -6.60
C LYS A 35 -2.55 15.73 -6.14
N VAL A 36 -2.00 15.86 -4.94
CA VAL A 36 -1.50 17.12 -4.38
C VAL A 36 -0.36 17.66 -5.24
N LYS A 37 0.61 16.81 -5.63
CA LYS A 37 1.71 17.23 -6.52
C LYS A 37 1.20 17.66 -7.90
N SER A 38 0.16 17.00 -8.42
CA SER A 38 -0.49 17.35 -9.69
C SER A 38 -1.33 18.64 -9.60
N LEU A 39 -2.03 18.88 -8.49
CA LEU A 39 -2.86 20.06 -8.27
C LEU A 39 -2.02 21.30 -7.96
N PHE A 40 -0.92 21.14 -7.23
CA PHE A 40 0.02 22.23 -6.94
C PHE A 40 0.98 22.55 -8.10
N GLY A 41 0.91 21.85 -9.23
CA GLY A 41 1.69 22.16 -10.42
C GLY A 41 3.21 21.96 -10.28
N ILE A 42 3.67 21.30 -9.21
CA ILE A 42 5.10 21.05 -8.95
C ILE A 42 5.57 19.89 -9.83
N LYS A 43 5.86 20.18 -11.12
CA LYS A 43 6.68 19.32 -11.98
C LYS A 43 8.13 19.40 -11.51
N GLN A 44 8.50 18.65 -10.47
CA GLN A 44 9.88 18.21 -10.38
C GLN A 44 10.09 17.11 -11.42
N LYS A 45 10.90 17.43 -12.44
CA LYS A 45 11.74 16.44 -13.12
C LYS A 45 12.69 15.82 -12.08
N GLU A 46 13.09 14.58 -12.36
CA GLU A 46 13.91 13.71 -11.50
C GLU A 46 13.20 13.28 -10.23
N SER A 47 13.37 12.07 -9.73
CA SER A 47 14.00 10.83 -10.16
C SER A 47 13.63 9.85 -9.05
N ASP A 48 14.09 8.62 -9.19
CA ASP A 48 14.18 7.62 -8.13
C ASP A 48 12.89 6.84 -7.83
N ASP A 49 12.94 5.65 -8.46
CA ASP A 49 13.02 4.40 -7.72
C ASP A 49 11.71 3.96 -7.09
N PHE A 50 10.97 3.11 -7.79
CA PHE A 50 10.33 1.91 -7.23
C PHE A 50 9.36 1.41 -8.30
N MET A 51 9.83 0.45 -9.13
CA MET A 51 9.09 -0.39 -10.09
C MET A 51 9.62 -0.28 -11.53
N ASP A 52 10.89 -0.61 -11.73
CA ASP A 52 11.33 -1.25 -12.98
C ASP A 52 12.13 -2.51 -12.56
N GLU A 53 11.43 -3.48 -11.96
CA GLU A 53 11.89 -4.87 -12.02
C GLU A 53 11.51 -5.36 -13.42
N ASP A 54 12.43 -5.24 -14.38
CA ASP A 54 12.37 -5.96 -15.65
C ASP A 54 12.49 -7.47 -15.37
N PRO A 55 11.45 -8.29 -15.59
CA PRO A 55 11.57 -9.74 -15.50
C PRO A 55 11.90 -10.33 -16.89
N ASP A 56 12.90 -9.81 -17.60
CA ASP A 56 13.26 -10.35 -18.93
C ASP A 56 14.77 -10.26 -19.22
N LYS A 57 15.56 -10.92 -18.36
CA LYS A 57 16.91 -11.38 -18.71
C LYS A 57 17.06 -12.87 -18.40
N ASP A 58 16.41 -13.72 -19.20
CA ASP A 58 16.99 -15.02 -19.53
C ASP A 58 16.42 -15.61 -20.82
N GLN A 59 16.79 -15.01 -21.95
CA GLN A 59 16.85 -15.71 -23.23
C GLN A 59 18.07 -15.22 -24.00
N THR A 60 19.24 -15.83 -23.74
CA THR A 60 20.30 -16.09 -24.73
C THR A 60 21.36 -16.96 -24.06
N LYS A 61 21.33 -18.28 -24.25
CA LYS A 61 22.29 -18.98 -25.10
C LYS A 61 21.91 -20.44 -25.33
#